data_AF-A0A4Y7U5I9-F1
#
_entry.id   AF-A0A4Y7U5I9-F1
#
_cell.length_a   1.000
_cell.length_b   1.000
_cell.length_c   1.000
_cell.angle_alpha   90.00
_cell.angle_beta   90.00
_cell.angle_gamma   90.00
#
_symmetry.space_group_name_H-M   'P 1'
#
loop_
_entity.id
_entity.type
_entity.pdbx_description
1 polymer ?
#
loop_
_entity_poly.entity_id
_entity_poly.type
_entity_poly.pdbx_seq_one_letter_code
_entity_poly.pdbx_strand_id
1 'polypeptide(L)'
;MKKLKIRLLLFGILVLIVLSCNRKSEIVNIIRTNNNEYWKYKNTCGGGRGLYFKFNNNGQYDKYSKYINDGFELSNNDGDLISDKRTWSVKNDSVFILDSEEYEIESYTSKQIILTYYHYKEKNKKCKVTLIKVK
;
A
#
# COMPACT_ATOMS: atom_id res chain seq x y z
N MET A 1 48.21 14.49 -6.94
CA MET A 1 46.95 15.19 -7.31
C MET A 1 45.87 14.31 -7.95
N LYS A 2 46.13 13.52 -9.01
CA LYS A 2 45.10 12.67 -9.67
C LYS A 2 44.38 11.68 -8.73
N LYS A 3 45.12 11.02 -7.82
CA LYS A 3 44.56 10.08 -6.83
C LYS A 3 43.60 10.75 -5.81
N LEU A 4 43.83 12.02 -5.48
CA LEU A 4 42.96 12.78 -4.56
C LEU A 4 41.64 13.18 -5.25
N LYS A 5 41.70 13.57 -6.52
CA LYS A 5 40.50 13.85 -7.35
C LYS A 5 39.62 12.60 -7.53
N ILE A 6 40.23 11.42 -7.74
CA ILE A 6 39.51 10.15 -7.86
C ILE A 6 38.80 9.76 -6.55
N ARG A 7 39.46 9.97 -5.39
CA ARG A 7 38.86 9.70 -4.07
C ARG A 7 37.68 10.62 -3.78
N LEU A 8 37.78 11.91 -4.10
CA LEU A 8 36.68 12.88 -3.99
C LEU A 8 35.50 12.51 -4.91
N LEU A 9 35.78 12.03 -6.13
CA LEU A 9 34.75 11.62 -7.08
C LEU A 9 34.02 10.36 -6.62
N LEU A 10 34.74 9.35 -6.12
CA LEU A 10 34.17 8.13 -5.54
C LEU A 10 33.34 8.43 -4.29
N PHE A 11 33.80 9.34 -3.44
CA PHE A 11 33.05 9.78 -2.26
C PHE A 11 31.77 10.54 -2.64
N GLY A 12 31.83 11.41 -3.65
CA GLY A 12 30.66 12.10 -4.19
C GLY A 12 29.61 11.15 -4.77
N ILE A 13 30.04 10.12 -5.50
CA ILE A 13 29.15 9.06 -6.03
C ILE A 13 28.53 8.26 -4.87
N LEU A 14 29.31 7.92 -3.84
CA LEU A 14 28.81 7.19 -2.67
C LEU A 14 27.72 7.99 -1.95
N VAL A 15 27.94 9.29 -1.73
CA VAL A 15 26.96 10.21 -1.11
C VAL A 15 25.67 10.30 -1.94
N LEU A 16 25.78 10.36 -3.28
CA LEU A 16 24.62 10.37 -4.17
C LEU A 16 23.81 9.06 -4.12
N ILE A 17 24.46 7.91 -3.88
CA ILE A 17 23.79 6.62 -3.73
C ILE A 17 23.06 6.53 -2.37
N VAL A 18 23.59 7.13 -1.29
CA VAL A 18 22.88 7.15 0.01
C VAL A 18 21.71 8.14 0.04
N LEU A 19 21.71 9.13 -0.84
CA LEU A 19 20.59 10.05 -1.08
C LEU A 19 19.57 9.51 -2.09
N SER A 20 19.74 8.27 -2.59
CA SER A 20 18.67 7.51 -3.21
C SER A 20 17.54 7.37 -2.18
N CYS A 21 16.61 8.33 -2.27
CA CYS A 21 15.66 8.67 -1.23
C CYS A 21 14.67 7.50 -1.09
N ASN A 22 14.86 6.65 -0.09
CA ASN A 22 13.94 5.56 0.21
C ASN A 22 12.61 6.17 0.67
N ARG A 23 11.63 6.26 -0.25
CA ARG A 23 10.31 6.89 0.02
C ARG A 23 9.38 5.99 0.82
N LYS A 24 9.85 4.81 1.24
CA LYS A 24 9.07 3.85 2.02
C LYS A 24 8.41 4.49 3.24
N SER A 25 9.12 5.31 4.01
CA SER A 25 8.56 5.96 5.20
C SER A 25 7.42 6.92 4.85
N GLU A 26 7.57 7.70 3.78
CA GLU A 26 6.54 8.59 3.25
C GLU A 26 5.29 7.81 2.82
N ILE A 27 5.47 6.74 2.03
CA ILE A 27 4.39 5.90 1.54
C ILE A 27 3.65 5.22 2.70
N VAL A 28 4.38 4.65 3.67
CA VAL A 28 3.82 4.05 4.88
C VAL A 28 2.98 5.07 5.65
N ASN A 29 3.48 6.29 5.80
CA ASN A 29 2.74 7.36 6.47
C ASN A 29 1.45 7.75 5.72
N ILE A 30 1.46 7.73 4.39
CA ILE A 30 0.27 8.01 3.57
C ILE A 30 -0.76 6.89 3.69
N ILE A 31 -0.33 5.62 3.61
CA ILE A 31 -1.20 4.44 3.71
C ILE A 31 -1.86 4.36 5.10
N ARG A 32 -1.11 4.69 6.15
CA ARG A 32 -1.61 4.69 7.53
C ARG A 32 -2.88 5.52 7.66
N THR A 33 -3.81 5.01 8.45
CA THR A 33 -5.15 5.57 8.55
C THR A 33 -5.37 6.19 9.93
N ASN A 34 -5.94 7.40 9.98
CA ASN A 34 -6.36 8.01 11.24
C ASN A 34 -7.71 7.45 11.72
N ASN A 35 -8.12 7.75 12.97
CA ASN A 35 -9.30 7.16 13.61
C ASN A 35 -10.61 7.28 12.79
N ASN A 36 -10.78 8.33 12.00
CA ASN A 36 -11.99 8.57 11.19
C ASN A 36 -11.70 8.57 9.69
N GLU A 37 -10.63 7.90 9.26
CA GLU A 37 -10.31 7.74 7.85
C GLU A 37 -10.45 6.29 7.45
N TYR A 38 -10.74 6.06 6.18
CA TYR A 38 -10.83 4.74 5.59
C TYR A 38 -10.34 4.78 4.16
N TRP A 39 -9.73 3.70 3.69
CA TRP A 39 -9.42 3.51 2.29
C TRP A 39 -10.52 2.73 1.59
N LYS A 40 -11.33 3.40 0.79
CA LYS A 40 -12.30 2.75 -0.10
C LYS A 40 -11.57 1.98 -1.18
N TYR A 41 -11.84 0.68 -1.26
CA TYR A 41 -11.24 -0.21 -2.24
C TYR A 41 -12.05 -0.28 -3.53
N LYS A 42 -11.36 -0.30 -4.65
CA LYS A 42 -11.93 -0.55 -5.98
C LYS A 42 -10.94 -1.39 -6.78
N ASN A 43 -11.40 -2.49 -7.39
CA ASN A 43 -10.58 -3.33 -8.26
C ASN A 43 -11.25 -3.43 -9.64
N THR A 44 -10.49 -3.28 -10.71
CA THR A 44 -11.00 -3.39 -12.09
C THR A 44 -11.20 -4.83 -12.55
N CYS A 45 -10.52 -5.80 -11.95
CA CYS A 45 -10.56 -7.22 -12.35
C CYS A 45 -11.33 -8.11 -11.36
N GLY A 46 -11.85 -7.55 -10.27
CA GLY A 46 -12.52 -8.32 -9.23
C GLY A 46 -13.68 -7.54 -8.61
N GLY A 47 -14.29 -8.15 -7.59
CA GLY A 47 -15.27 -7.49 -6.73
C GLY A 47 -14.61 -6.46 -5.80
N GLY A 48 -15.35 -6.08 -4.76
CA GLY A 48 -14.88 -5.13 -3.74
C GLY A 48 -15.68 -3.83 -3.66
N ARG A 49 -16.86 -3.79 -4.28
CA ARG A 49 -17.84 -2.74 -3.98
C ARG A 49 -18.17 -2.79 -2.50
N GLY A 50 -18.08 -1.65 -1.82
CA GLY A 50 -18.42 -1.54 -0.41
C GLY A 50 -17.33 -1.99 0.56
N LEU A 51 -16.13 -2.35 0.08
CA LEU A 51 -14.98 -2.67 0.94
C LEU A 51 -14.17 -1.44 1.29
N TYR A 52 -13.80 -1.35 2.56
CA TYR A 52 -12.99 -0.27 3.12
C TYR A 52 -11.92 -0.85 4.05
N PHE A 53 -10.76 -0.19 4.11
CA PHE A 53 -9.65 -0.64 4.95
C PHE A 53 -9.19 0.46 5.90
N LYS A 54 -8.80 0.04 7.10
CA LYS A 54 -7.97 0.83 8.01
C LYS A 54 -6.63 0.13 8.20
N PHE A 55 -5.58 0.78 7.73
CA PHE A 55 -4.20 0.34 7.88
C PHE A 55 -3.61 0.97 9.14
N ASN A 56 -3.30 0.14 10.14
CA ASN A 56 -2.85 0.60 11.44
C ASN A 56 -1.30 0.61 11.54
N ASN A 57 -0.77 1.19 12.62
CA ASN A 57 0.66 1.43 12.76
C ASN A 57 1.49 0.16 13.01
N ASN A 58 0.86 -0.94 13.43
CA ASN A 58 1.57 -2.18 13.79
C ASN A 58 1.71 -3.15 12.61
N GLY A 59 1.36 -2.69 11.40
CA GLY A 59 1.42 -3.50 10.18
C GLY A 59 0.23 -4.44 10.00
N GLN A 60 -0.86 -4.24 10.74
CA GLN A 60 -2.13 -4.96 10.55
C GLN A 60 -3.17 -4.06 9.90
N TYR A 61 -4.27 -4.66 9.43
CA TYR A 61 -5.37 -3.88 8.90
C TYR A 61 -6.71 -4.48 9.27
N ASP A 62 -7.70 -3.59 9.32
CA ASP A 62 -9.10 -3.93 9.55
C ASP A 62 -9.90 -3.70 8.27
N LYS A 63 -10.77 -4.65 7.94
CA LYS A 63 -11.73 -4.58 6.83
C LYS A 63 -13.06 -4.08 7.35
N TYR A 64 -13.67 -3.15 6.63
CA TYR A 64 -14.96 -2.57 6.95
C TYR A 64 -15.91 -2.63 5.75
N SER A 65 -17.19 -2.73 6.05
CA SER A 65 -18.28 -2.48 5.11
C SER A 65 -18.97 -1.16 5.46
N LYS A 66 -19.48 -0.44 4.46
CA LYS A 66 -20.26 0.80 4.69
C LYS A 66 -21.73 0.58 4.37
N TYR A 67 -22.58 0.68 5.39
CA TYR A 67 -24.03 0.60 5.28
C TYR A 67 -24.63 2.01 5.29
N ILE A 68 -25.78 2.17 4.64
CA ILE A 68 -26.43 3.48 4.45
C ILE A 68 -26.86 4.09 5.80
N ASN A 69 -27.34 3.25 6.73
CA ASN A 69 -27.91 3.70 8.00
C ASN A 69 -26.93 3.58 9.17
N ASP A 70 -26.06 2.56 9.15
CA ASP A 70 -25.23 2.19 10.31
C ASP A 70 -23.77 2.65 10.19
N GLY A 71 -23.42 3.31 9.08
CA GLY A 71 -22.06 3.80 8.85
C GLY A 71 -21.08 2.67 8.55
N PHE A 72 -19.90 2.70 9.17
CA PHE A 72 -18.84 1.71 8.94
C PHE A 72 -18.90 0.58 9.98
N GLU A 73 -19.06 -0.65 9.52
CA GLU A 73 -19.08 -1.85 10.35
C GLU A 73 -17.83 -2.69 10.13
N LEU A 74 -17.23 -3.18 11.22
CA LEU A 74 -16.04 -4.02 11.19
C LEU A 74 -16.41 -5.40 10.61
N SER A 75 -15.80 -5.77 9.49
CA SER A 75 -16.06 -7.03 8.78
C SER A 75 -14.85 -7.97 8.87
N ASN A 76 -14.20 -8.02 10.02
CA ASN A 76 -12.98 -8.81 10.22
C ASN A 76 -13.23 -10.30 10.46
N ASN A 77 -14.46 -10.72 10.65
CA ASN A 77 -14.79 -12.10 10.97
C ASN A 77 -16.00 -12.51 10.13
N ASP A 78 -15.90 -13.65 9.45
CA ASP A 78 -16.99 -14.21 8.65
C ASP A 78 -17.74 -15.31 9.45
N GLY A 79 -17.62 -15.28 10.79
CA GLY A 79 -18.42 -16.07 11.73
C GLY A 79 -17.82 -17.43 12.07
N ASP A 80 -17.52 -18.24 11.07
CA ASP A 80 -16.98 -19.60 11.20
C ASP A 80 -15.47 -19.72 10.90
N LEU A 81 -14.95 -18.77 10.14
CA LEU A 81 -13.54 -18.68 9.77
C LEU A 81 -12.80 -17.76 10.75
N ILE A 82 -11.88 -18.35 11.52
CA ILE A 82 -10.86 -17.58 12.25
C ILE A 82 -10.08 -16.82 11.18
N SER A 83 -10.27 -15.50 11.11
CA SER A 83 -9.42 -14.69 10.27
C SER A 83 -8.01 -14.78 10.79
N ASP A 84 -7.11 -15.30 9.97
CA ASP A 84 -5.67 -15.14 10.18
C ASP A 84 -5.31 -13.68 10.44
N LYS A 85 -4.14 -13.48 11.04
CA LYS A 85 -3.59 -12.15 11.29
C LYS A 85 -3.44 -11.42 9.95
N ARG A 86 -4.34 -10.48 9.70
CA ARG A 86 -4.30 -9.59 8.54
C ARG A 86 -3.13 -8.64 8.63
N THR A 87 -2.30 -8.58 7.59
CA THR A 87 -1.08 -7.76 7.58
C THR A 87 -0.95 -6.93 6.33
N TRP A 88 -0.20 -5.84 6.42
CA TRP A 88 0.19 -5.05 5.27
C TRP A 88 1.61 -4.52 5.44
N SER A 89 2.28 -4.25 4.34
CA SER A 89 3.60 -3.61 4.37
C SER A 89 3.95 -2.94 3.04
N VAL A 90 5.09 -2.24 3.02
CA VAL A 90 5.69 -1.69 1.80
C VAL A 90 7.12 -2.22 1.68
N LYS A 91 7.45 -2.77 0.51
CA LYS A 91 8.75 -3.34 0.17
C LYS A 91 9.40 -2.46 -0.90
N ASN A 92 10.67 -2.11 -0.68
CA ASN A 92 11.52 -1.36 -1.63
C ASN A 92 10.79 -0.19 -2.31
N ASP A 93 10.03 0.60 -1.53
CA ASP A 93 9.26 1.81 -1.92
C ASP A 93 8.36 1.75 -3.18
N SER A 94 8.15 0.57 -3.75
CA SER A 94 7.43 0.37 -5.01
C SER A 94 6.42 -0.78 -4.95
N VAL A 95 6.46 -1.60 -3.89
CA VAL A 95 5.56 -2.74 -3.73
C VAL A 95 4.75 -2.59 -2.44
N PHE A 96 3.43 -2.56 -2.57
CA PHE A 96 2.50 -2.68 -1.46
C PHE A 96 2.13 -4.16 -1.29
N ILE A 97 2.25 -4.67 -0.07
CA ILE A 97 1.90 -6.05 0.26
C ILE A 97 0.65 -6.01 1.14
N LEU A 98 -0.39 -6.72 0.73
CA LEU A 98 -1.60 -6.94 1.51
C LEU A 98 -1.74 -8.44 1.76
N ASP A 99 -1.56 -8.85 3.01
CA ASP A 99 -1.36 -10.25 3.41
C ASP A 99 -0.20 -10.89 2.63
N SER A 100 -0.50 -11.77 1.68
CA SER A 100 0.49 -12.41 0.79
C SER A 100 0.50 -11.84 -0.63
N GLU A 101 -0.40 -10.92 -0.95
CA GLU A 101 -0.56 -10.37 -2.30
C GLU A 101 0.36 -9.16 -2.49
N GLU A 102 1.18 -9.20 -3.55
CA GLU A 102 2.05 -8.09 -3.94
C GLU A 102 1.36 -7.21 -5.01
N TYR A 103 1.37 -5.90 -4.80
CA TYR A 103 0.89 -4.89 -5.72
C TYR A 103 1.99 -3.89 -6.05
N GLU A 104 2.18 -3.59 -7.33
CA GLU A 104 3.02 -2.49 -7.77
C GLU A 104 2.33 -1.15 -7.48
N ILE A 105 3.07 -0.21 -6.87
CA ILE A 105 2.60 1.14 -6.57
C ILE A 105 2.89 2.04 -7.77
N GLU A 106 1.85 2.37 -8.55
CA GLU A 106 1.98 3.23 -9.73
C GLU A 106 2.05 4.71 -9.35
N SER A 107 1.22 5.11 -8.37
CA SER A 107 1.20 6.48 -7.86
C SER A 107 0.50 6.55 -6.51
N TYR A 108 0.84 7.57 -5.73
CA TYR A 108 0.24 7.80 -4.43
C TYR A 108 0.16 9.29 -4.11
N THR A 109 -0.88 9.65 -3.38
CA THR A 109 -1.12 10.97 -2.78
C THR A 109 -1.76 10.75 -1.41
N SER A 110 -1.90 11.82 -0.62
CA SER A 110 -2.62 11.73 0.67
C SER A 110 -4.07 11.27 0.55
N LYS A 111 -4.69 11.37 -0.64
CA LYS A 111 -6.11 11.04 -0.89
C LYS A 111 -6.33 9.79 -1.73
N GLN A 112 -5.33 9.33 -2.49
CA GLN A 112 -5.49 8.24 -3.44
C GLN A 112 -4.19 7.47 -3.62
N ILE A 113 -4.29 6.15 -3.69
CA ILE A 113 -3.21 5.26 -4.10
C ILE A 113 -3.69 4.41 -5.28
N ILE A 114 -2.86 4.33 -6.32
CA ILE A 114 -3.08 3.49 -7.48
C ILE A 114 -2.08 2.34 -7.43
N LEU A 115 -2.63 1.14 -7.45
CA LEU A 115 -1.92 -0.12 -7.34
C LEU A 115 -2.21 -0.97 -8.58
N THR A 116 -1.28 -1.82 -8.99
CA THR A 116 -1.50 -2.78 -10.07
C THR A 116 -0.96 -4.17 -9.74
N TYR A 117 -1.52 -5.18 -10.39
CA TYR A 117 -1.09 -6.58 -10.29
C TYR A 117 -1.49 -7.33 -11.56
N TYR A 118 -0.89 -8.50 -11.81
CA TYR A 118 -1.29 -9.35 -12.94
C TYR A 118 -2.33 -10.38 -12.49
N HIS A 119 -3.39 -10.56 -13.29
CA HIS A 119 -4.46 -11.50 -12.99
C HIS A 119 -3.96 -12.95 -13.00
N TYR A 120 -4.16 -13.66 -11.89
CA TYR A 120 -3.65 -15.02 -11.71
C TYR A 120 -4.19 -16.07 -12.70
N LYS A 121 -5.40 -15.89 -13.25
CA LYS A 121 -6.01 -16.80 -14.24
C LYS A 121 -5.85 -16.36 -15.70
N GLU A 122 -5.67 -15.05 -15.93
CA GLU A 122 -5.72 -14.49 -17.29
C GLU A 122 -4.33 -13.93 -17.62
N LYS A 123 -3.58 -14.70 -18.42
CA LYS A 123 -2.20 -14.36 -18.79
C LYS A 123 -2.14 -12.94 -19.38
N ASN A 124 -1.16 -12.15 -18.93
CA ASN A 124 -0.91 -10.77 -19.35
C ASN A 124 -2.03 -9.76 -19.04
N LYS A 125 -3.09 -10.13 -18.32
CA LYS A 125 -4.11 -9.16 -17.90
C LYS A 125 -3.61 -8.38 -16.69
N LYS A 126 -3.26 -7.10 -16.89
CA LYS A 126 -2.92 -6.19 -15.79
C LYS A 126 -4.20 -5.61 -15.18
N CYS A 127 -4.29 -5.67 -13.87
CA CYS A 127 -5.42 -5.24 -13.07
C CYS A 127 -5.03 -4.02 -12.24
N LYS A 128 -6.01 -3.16 -11.98
CA LYS A 128 -5.81 -1.93 -11.22
C LYS A 128 -6.65 -1.96 -9.95
N VAL A 129 -5.99 -1.68 -8.83
CA VAL A 129 -6.63 -1.37 -7.56
C VAL A 129 -6.51 0.13 -7.30
N THR A 130 -7.59 0.75 -6.86
CA THR A 130 -7.61 2.16 -6.46
C THR A 130 -8.10 2.24 -5.02
N LEU A 131 -7.24 2.74 -4.14
CA LEU A 131 -7.58 3.09 -2.78
C LEU A 131 -7.90 4.58 -2.73
N ILE A 132 -9.10 4.96 -2.27
CA ILE A 132 -9.52 6.35 -2.14
C ILE A 132 -9.76 6.64 -0.66
N LYS A 133 -9.08 7.63 -0.10
CA LYS A 133 -9.25 8.01 1.31
C LYS A 133 -10.57 8.73 1.49
N VAL A 134 -11.38 8.25 2.42
CA VAL A 134 -12.69 8.80 2.79
C VAL A 134 -12.75 8.97 4.31
N LYS A 135 -13.72 9.76 4.77
CA LYS A 135 -14.10 9.91 6.17
C LYS A 135 -15.49 9.33 6.40
#